data_AF-A0A957MYD1-F1
#
_entry.id   AF-A0A957MYD1-F1
#
_cell.length_a   1.000
_cell.length_b   1.000
_cell.length_c   1.000
_cell.angle_alpha   90.00
_cell.angle_beta   90.00
_cell.angle_gamma   90.00
#
_symmetry.space_group_name_H-M   'P 1'
#
loop_
_entity.id
_entity.type
_entity.pdbx_description
1 polymer ?
#
loop_
_entity_poly.entity_id
_entity_poly.type
_entity_poly.pdbx_seq_one_letter_code
_entity_poly.pdbx_strand_id
1 'polypeptide(L)'
;MLNPFLLMAVFYLFVALLAAADAALTNFTLLPWFTGLPWLRVHFITLGVMTETAFGVLPILQAARRGVQAPATRWDIWLLLNAGLVVLLAGIPAVSSGLIIAGGTLIFVAALLLVVQLVTMGSGAGNDSGSGKFYAMSLLYLLVGVLIGTGLWVGWSAPLHIGVPKEAHIHANSWGFASLLFAGLIIDLAADLTHSPLASRRTIDAIFWAMTLGALGLVAGPWLGGNLLATVPGLVLHIAATVAVVVLLVRMLRRQDSFARAGAWHLSLSYVWILLPVLVAPFILLGVAGIPGADV
;
A
#
# COMPACT_ATOMS: atom_id res chain seq x y z
N MET A 1 -16.02 13.34 16.49
CA MET A 1 -14.82 14.19 16.28
C MET A 1 -14.24 13.84 14.91
N LEU A 2 -13.75 14.83 14.16
CA LEU A 2 -13.13 14.62 12.85
C LEU A 2 -11.77 13.94 13.03
N ASN A 3 -11.49 12.87 12.28
CA ASN A 3 -10.18 12.21 12.30
C ASN A 3 -9.20 13.02 11.43
N PRO A 4 -8.12 13.60 11.99
CA PRO A 4 -7.25 14.51 11.25
C PRO A 4 -6.46 13.83 10.13
N PHE A 5 -6.18 12.53 10.25
CA PHE A 5 -5.58 11.78 9.14
C PHE A 5 -6.55 11.69 7.95
N LEU A 6 -7.83 11.42 8.20
CA LEU A 6 -8.83 11.38 7.11
C LEU A 6 -9.06 12.74 6.47
N LEU A 7 -8.94 13.83 7.23
CA LEU A 7 -8.95 15.18 6.68
C LEU A 7 -7.78 15.40 5.71
N MET A 8 -6.57 14.98 6.11
CA MET A 8 -5.38 15.07 5.25
C MET A 8 -5.49 14.15 4.03
N ALA A 9 -6.07 12.95 4.17
CA ALA A 9 -6.35 12.07 3.05
C ALA A 9 -7.26 12.75 2.01
N VAL A 10 -8.32 13.44 2.44
CA VAL A 10 -9.21 14.21 1.55
C VAL A 10 -8.47 15.38 0.90
N PHE A 11 -7.64 16.09 1.68
CA PHE A 11 -6.80 17.17 1.15
C PHE A 11 -5.85 16.66 0.05
N TYR A 12 -5.10 15.60 0.31
CA TYR A 12 -4.18 15.02 -0.69
C TYR A 12 -4.92 14.44 -1.89
N LEU A 13 -6.13 13.89 -1.71
CA LEU A 13 -6.97 13.46 -2.81
C LEU A 13 -7.35 14.66 -3.71
N PHE A 14 -7.75 15.78 -3.10
CA PHE A 14 -8.06 16.99 -3.85
C PHE A 14 -6.84 17.49 -4.63
N VAL A 15 -5.66 17.55 -4.00
CA VAL A 15 -4.42 17.94 -4.68
C VAL A 15 -4.07 16.97 -5.81
N ALA A 16 -4.22 15.66 -5.61
CA ALA A 16 -3.97 14.67 -6.65
C ALA A 16 -4.94 14.79 -7.84
N LEU A 17 -6.22 15.08 -7.58
CA LEU A 17 -7.23 15.33 -8.61
C LEU A 17 -6.94 16.61 -9.38
N LEU A 18 -6.52 17.68 -8.71
CA LEU A 18 -6.07 18.91 -9.38
C LEU A 18 -4.84 18.65 -10.25
N ALA A 19 -3.85 17.90 -9.75
CA ALA A 19 -2.67 17.52 -10.53
C ALA A 19 -3.03 16.60 -11.72
N ALA A 20 -4.03 15.73 -11.58
CA ALA A 20 -4.53 14.91 -12.67
C ALA A 20 -5.31 15.72 -13.71
N ALA A 21 -6.12 16.67 -13.28
CA ALA A 21 -6.83 17.60 -14.15
C ALA A 21 -5.84 18.49 -14.90
N ASP A 22 -4.83 19.04 -14.21
CA ASP A 22 -3.73 19.75 -14.82
C ASP A 22 -3.01 18.87 -15.85
N ALA A 23 -2.63 17.63 -15.53
CA ALA A 23 -2.02 16.71 -16.50
C ALA A 23 -2.90 16.45 -17.74
N ALA A 24 -4.22 16.27 -17.54
CA ALA A 24 -5.17 16.08 -18.64
C ALA A 24 -5.30 17.34 -19.52
N LEU A 25 -5.19 18.52 -18.92
CA LEU A 25 -5.23 19.84 -19.57
C LEU A 25 -3.85 20.32 -20.08
N THR A 26 -2.75 19.72 -19.64
CA THR A 26 -1.36 20.05 -20.05
C THR A 26 -0.78 19.04 -21.04
N ASN A 27 -1.50 17.97 -21.38
CA ASN A 27 -1.33 17.29 -22.68
C ASN A 27 -1.49 18.25 -23.89
N PHE A 28 -1.87 19.52 -23.63
CA PHE A 28 -1.81 20.67 -24.54
C PHE A 28 -0.50 21.49 -24.44
N THR A 29 0.59 20.98 -23.84
CA THR A 29 1.96 21.54 -23.81
C THR A 29 2.15 22.92 -23.17
N LEU A 30 1.40 23.26 -22.12
CA LEU A 30 1.47 24.61 -21.53
C LEU A 30 2.58 24.84 -20.49
N LEU A 31 3.13 23.81 -19.83
CA LEU A 31 4.16 24.00 -18.78
C LEU A 31 5.19 22.85 -18.71
N PRO A 32 6.37 22.96 -19.34
CA PRO A 32 7.41 21.93 -19.31
C PRO A 32 8.31 21.97 -18.06
N TRP A 33 8.01 22.80 -17.05
CA TRP A 33 8.99 23.22 -16.04
C TRP A 33 9.02 22.44 -14.72
N PHE A 34 8.09 21.50 -14.47
CA PHE A 34 8.12 20.68 -13.26
C PHE A 34 8.56 19.25 -13.56
N THR A 35 9.85 18.99 -13.40
CA THR A 35 10.40 17.64 -13.34
C THR A 35 9.74 16.87 -12.18
N GLY A 36 9.18 15.68 -12.46
CA GLY A 36 8.65 14.79 -11.41
C GLY A 36 7.15 14.90 -11.08
N LEU A 37 6.37 15.77 -11.75
CA LEU A 37 4.90 15.87 -11.56
C LEU A 37 4.15 14.53 -11.61
N PRO A 38 4.43 13.61 -12.56
CA PRO A 38 3.77 12.31 -12.58
C PRO A 38 4.02 11.50 -11.32
N TRP A 39 5.24 11.56 -10.77
CA TRP A 39 5.62 10.86 -9.55
C TRP A 39 5.04 11.53 -8.31
N LEU A 40 5.01 12.87 -8.24
CA LEU A 40 4.32 13.59 -7.17
C LEU A 40 2.85 13.19 -7.07
N ARG A 41 2.15 13.06 -8.21
CA ARG A 41 0.77 12.56 -8.25
C ARG A 41 0.65 11.16 -7.67
N VAL A 42 1.54 10.23 -8.05
CA VAL A 42 1.56 8.88 -7.49
C VAL A 42 1.75 8.94 -5.96
N HIS A 43 2.68 9.75 -5.47
CA HIS A 43 2.93 9.91 -4.04
C HIS A 43 1.77 10.60 -3.30
N PHE A 44 1.05 11.55 -3.91
CA PHE A 44 -0.17 12.11 -3.29
C PHE A 44 -1.25 11.05 -3.10
N ILE A 45 -1.37 10.07 -3.99
CA ILE A 45 -2.32 8.98 -3.81
C ILE A 45 -1.79 7.93 -2.84
N THR A 46 -0.56 7.45 -3.02
CA THR A 46 -0.01 6.37 -2.20
C THR A 46 0.39 6.85 -0.81
N LEU A 47 1.28 7.84 -0.70
CA LEU A 47 1.66 8.40 0.60
C LEU A 47 0.55 9.31 1.13
N GLY A 48 0.01 10.23 0.34
CA GLY A 48 -1.04 11.14 0.83
C GLY A 48 -2.34 10.43 1.19
N VAL A 49 -3.09 9.90 0.21
CA VAL A 49 -4.42 9.33 0.48
C VAL A 49 -4.33 8.01 1.23
N MET A 50 -3.56 7.05 0.73
CA MET A 50 -3.59 5.68 1.24
C MET A 50 -2.90 5.56 2.61
N THR A 51 -1.71 6.15 2.82
CA THR A 51 -1.09 6.07 4.15
C THR A 51 -1.84 6.89 5.20
N GLU A 52 -2.33 8.10 4.89
CA GLU A 52 -3.16 8.87 5.85
C GLU A 52 -4.42 8.06 6.22
N THR A 53 -5.10 7.47 5.24
CA THR A 53 -6.27 6.61 5.51
C THR A 53 -5.88 5.43 6.40
N ALA A 54 -4.79 4.73 6.10
CA ALA A 54 -4.31 3.62 6.92
C ALA A 54 -3.99 4.06 8.36
N PHE A 55 -3.29 5.17 8.53
CA PHE A 55 -2.90 5.69 9.85
C PHE A 55 -4.11 6.14 10.67
N GLY A 56 -5.12 6.72 10.02
CA GLY A 56 -6.37 7.11 10.66
C GLY A 56 -7.27 5.94 11.04
N VAL A 57 -7.30 4.87 10.23
CA VAL A 57 -8.28 3.78 10.34
C VAL A 57 -7.75 2.56 11.09
N LEU A 58 -6.49 2.17 10.88
CA LEU A 58 -5.94 0.94 11.45
C LEU A 58 -6.00 0.89 13.00
N PRO A 59 -5.73 1.97 13.76
CA PRO A 59 -5.87 1.93 15.20
C PRO A 59 -7.31 1.64 15.65
N ILE A 60 -8.30 2.15 14.92
CA ILE A 60 -9.73 1.94 15.21
C ILE A 60 -10.13 0.48 14.90
N LEU A 61 -9.75 -0.02 13.73
CA LEU A 61 -10.02 -1.42 13.34
C LEU A 61 -9.36 -2.42 14.29
N GLN A 62 -8.10 -2.15 14.66
CA GLN A 62 -7.35 -3.01 15.56
C GLN A 62 -7.94 -3.00 16.98
N ALA A 63 -8.46 -1.86 17.45
CA ALA A 63 -9.14 -1.74 18.73
C ALA A 63 -10.47 -2.48 18.74
N ALA A 64 -11.29 -2.30 17.71
CA ALA A 64 -12.55 -3.03 17.54
C ALA A 64 -12.32 -4.55 17.56
N ARG A 65 -11.31 -5.02 16.82
CA ARG A 65 -10.92 -6.45 16.80
C ARG A 65 -10.43 -6.98 18.14
N ARG A 66 -9.71 -6.18 18.91
CA ARG A 66 -9.25 -6.59 20.25
C ARG A 66 -10.32 -6.38 21.31
N GLY A 67 -11.51 -5.86 20.97
CA GLY A 67 -12.56 -5.58 21.94
C GLY A 67 -12.15 -4.55 22.98
N VAL A 68 -11.31 -3.59 22.58
CA VAL A 68 -10.84 -2.49 23.44
C VAL A 68 -11.37 -1.16 22.91
N GLN A 69 -11.38 -0.14 23.76
CA GLN A 69 -11.79 1.20 23.35
C GLN A 69 -10.88 1.74 22.24
N ALA A 70 -11.47 2.40 21.24
CA ALA A 70 -10.71 3.06 20.19
C ALA A 70 -9.73 4.09 20.81
N PRO A 71 -8.44 4.04 20.44
CA PRO A 71 -7.46 4.96 21.00
C PRO A 71 -7.72 6.39 20.51
N ALA A 72 -7.38 7.36 21.36
CA ALA A 72 -7.32 8.76 20.92
C ALA A 72 -6.28 8.95 19.82
N THR A 73 -6.44 10.01 19.02
CA THR A 73 -5.48 10.38 17.98
C THR A 73 -4.08 10.59 18.58
N ARG A 74 -3.10 9.87 18.03
CA ARG A 74 -1.68 10.07 18.30
C ARG A 74 -1.15 11.24 17.47
N TRP A 75 -1.20 12.43 18.06
CA TRP A 75 -0.75 13.67 17.40
C TRP A 75 0.73 13.66 17.03
N ASP A 76 1.55 12.96 17.79
CA ASP A 76 2.95 12.73 17.47
C ASP A 76 3.12 11.96 16.15
N ILE A 77 2.37 10.87 15.95
CA ILE A 77 2.37 10.12 14.69
C ILE A 77 1.84 10.99 13.55
N TRP A 78 0.76 11.72 13.78
CA TRP A 78 0.16 12.61 12.78
C TRP A 78 1.14 13.70 12.32
N LEU A 79 1.80 14.38 13.26
CA LEU A 79 2.78 15.41 13.00
C LEU A 79 4.00 14.87 12.25
N LEU A 80 4.54 13.71 12.66
CA LEU A 80 5.68 13.09 11.99
C LEU A 80 5.35 12.71 10.55
N LEU A 81 4.18 12.10 10.30
CA LEU A 81 3.75 11.77 8.95
C LEU A 81 3.61 13.03 8.10
N ASN A 82 2.84 14.01 8.55
CA ASN A 82 2.52 15.19 7.75
C ASN A 82 3.72 16.13 7.54
N ALA A 83 4.54 16.34 8.57
CA ALA A 83 5.80 17.07 8.42
C ALA A 83 6.74 16.33 7.46
N GLY A 84 6.84 15.00 7.57
CA GLY A 84 7.62 14.17 6.67
C GLY A 84 7.17 14.28 5.22
N LEU A 85 5.86 14.25 4.96
CA LEU A 85 5.27 14.43 3.63
C LEU A 85 5.59 15.81 3.06
N VAL A 86 5.38 16.89 3.82
CA VAL A 86 5.71 18.25 3.39
C VAL A 86 7.19 18.40 3.05
N VAL A 87 8.06 17.86 3.90
CA VAL A 87 9.52 17.90 3.68
C VAL A 87 9.91 17.10 2.44
N LEU A 88 9.32 15.92 2.20
CA LEU A 88 9.55 15.15 0.97
C LEU A 88 9.04 15.88 -0.28
N LEU A 89 7.86 16.50 -0.21
CA LEU A 89 7.27 17.27 -1.31
C LEU A 89 8.13 18.49 -1.68
N ALA A 90 8.89 19.05 -0.74
CA ALA A 90 9.90 20.06 -1.03
C ALA A 90 11.22 19.44 -1.52
N GLY A 91 11.63 18.33 -0.90
CA GLY A 91 12.92 17.68 -1.15
C GLY A 91 13.04 17.06 -2.55
N ILE A 92 12.00 16.38 -3.03
CA ILE A 92 12.00 15.70 -4.34
C ILE A 92 12.15 16.71 -5.50
N PRO A 93 11.32 17.77 -5.63
CA PRO A 93 11.48 18.74 -6.71
C PRO A 93 12.77 19.54 -6.63
N ALA A 94 13.24 19.83 -5.40
CA ALA A 94 14.51 20.52 -5.19
C ALA A 94 15.74 19.62 -5.34
N VAL A 95 15.56 18.31 -5.54
CA VAL A 95 16.63 17.29 -5.57
C VAL A 95 17.56 17.43 -4.36
N SER A 96 16.99 17.69 -3.18
CA SER A 96 17.75 17.95 -1.95
C SER A 96 17.85 16.70 -1.10
N SER A 97 19.02 16.06 -1.10
CA SER A 97 19.28 14.85 -0.31
C SER A 97 18.99 15.05 1.18
N GLY A 98 19.33 16.22 1.74
CA GLY A 98 19.07 16.53 3.15
C GLY A 98 17.58 16.55 3.48
N LEU A 99 16.77 17.22 2.65
CA LEU A 99 15.32 17.23 2.82
C LEU A 99 14.72 15.84 2.59
N ILE A 100 15.20 15.10 1.59
CA ILE A 100 14.69 13.76 1.29
C ILE A 100 14.96 12.80 2.45
N ILE A 101 16.16 12.81 3.02
CA ILE A 101 16.52 12.00 4.20
C ILE A 101 15.67 12.41 5.40
N ALA A 102 15.54 13.71 5.67
CA ALA A 102 14.75 14.20 6.80
C ALA A 102 13.27 13.79 6.67
N GLY A 103 12.65 14.04 5.51
CA GLY A 103 11.26 13.69 5.24
C GLY A 103 11.03 12.18 5.31
N GLY A 104 11.88 11.39 4.65
CA GLY A 104 11.81 9.92 4.69
C GLY A 104 11.95 9.37 6.12
N THR A 105 12.87 9.92 6.92
CA THR A 105 13.05 9.52 8.33
C THR A 105 11.81 9.81 9.16
N LEU A 106 11.20 10.98 9.01
CA LEU A 106 9.98 11.35 9.75
C LEU A 106 8.83 10.38 9.44
N ILE A 107 8.60 10.06 8.17
CA ILE A 107 7.58 9.08 7.75
C ILE A 107 7.91 7.68 8.27
N PHE A 108 9.19 7.27 8.21
CA PHE A 108 9.64 5.98 8.73
C PHE A 108 9.33 5.85 10.22
N VAL A 109 9.67 6.88 11.02
CA VAL A 109 9.37 6.90 12.46
C VAL A 109 7.86 6.88 12.71
N ALA A 110 7.07 7.64 11.95
CA ALA A 110 5.61 7.63 12.07
C ALA A 110 5.02 6.22 11.83
N ALA A 111 5.46 5.54 10.77
CA ALA A 111 5.04 4.18 10.45
C ALA A 111 5.50 3.17 11.52
N LEU A 112 6.72 3.30 12.03
CA LEU A 112 7.24 2.45 13.10
C LEU A 112 6.43 2.62 14.39
N LEU A 113 6.13 3.86 14.78
CA LEU A 113 5.29 4.15 15.94
C LEU A 113 3.88 3.59 15.78
N LEU A 114 3.30 3.66 14.58
CA LEU A 114 2.02 3.04 14.29
C LEU A 114 2.10 1.51 14.43
N VAL A 115 3.13 0.86 13.87
CA VAL A 115 3.34 -0.59 14.06
C VAL A 115 3.37 -0.93 15.54
N VAL A 116 4.19 -0.22 16.33
CA VAL A 116 4.29 -0.42 17.77
C VAL A 116 2.92 -0.28 18.43
N GLN A 117 2.18 0.81 18.14
CA GLN A 117 0.84 1.04 18.67
C GLN A 117 -0.12 -0.11 18.37
N LEU A 118 -0.10 -0.66 17.15
CA LEU A 118 -1.00 -1.75 16.76
C LEU A 118 -0.62 -3.07 17.43
N VAL A 119 0.66 -3.38 17.57
CA VAL A 119 1.11 -4.67 18.16
C VAL A 119 0.96 -4.68 19.69
N THR A 120 1.25 -3.56 20.36
CA THR A 120 1.20 -3.44 21.83
C THR A 120 -0.19 -3.15 22.38
N MET A 121 -1.21 -3.02 21.53
CA MET A 121 -2.57 -2.77 21.96
C MET A 121 -3.07 -3.89 22.89
N GLY A 122 -3.78 -3.58 23.97
CA GLY A 122 -4.30 -4.63 24.87
C GLY A 122 -5.24 -5.60 24.17
N SER A 123 -5.45 -6.80 24.73
CA SER A 123 -6.43 -7.78 24.26
C SER A 123 -7.62 -7.85 25.23
N GLY A 124 -8.84 -7.69 24.71
CA GLY A 124 -10.11 -7.97 25.37
C GLY A 124 -10.84 -9.15 24.69
N ALA A 125 -12.15 -9.27 24.92
CA ALA A 125 -12.99 -10.36 24.40
C ALA A 125 -13.41 -10.19 22.91
N GLY A 126 -12.54 -9.59 22.09
CA GLY A 126 -12.82 -9.34 20.68
C GLY A 126 -12.67 -10.58 19.80
N ASN A 127 -13.34 -10.58 18.64
CA ASN A 127 -13.29 -11.69 17.67
C ASN A 127 -12.15 -11.45 16.66
N ASP A 128 -11.11 -12.29 16.68
CA ASP A 128 -9.94 -12.12 15.81
C ASP A 128 -10.14 -12.82 14.45
N SER A 129 -10.53 -12.03 13.44
CA SER A 129 -10.60 -12.43 12.03
C SER A 129 -9.25 -12.91 11.46
N GLY A 130 -8.14 -12.57 12.12
CA GLY A 130 -6.78 -12.82 11.65
C GLY A 130 -6.29 -11.77 10.66
N SER A 131 -7.00 -10.67 10.43
CA SER A 131 -6.57 -9.58 9.55
C SER A 131 -5.37 -8.80 10.12
N GLY A 132 -5.18 -8.76 11.45
CA GLY A 132 -4.20 -7.86 12.08
C GLY A 132 -2.74 -8.04 11.67
N LYS A 133 -2.35 -9.29 11.41
CA LYS A 133 -1.03 -9.60 10.86
C LYS A 133 -0.83 -9.04 9.45
N PHE A 134 -1.88 -8.93 8.64
CA PHE A 134 -1.80 -8.28 7.33
C PHE A 134 -1.52 -6.79 7.50
N TYR A 135 -2.19 -6.12 8.44
CA TYR A 135 -1.94 -4.70 8.73
C TYR A 135 -0.52 -4.47 9.25
N ALA A 136 -0.07 -5.25 10.23
CA ALA A 136 1.31 -5.13 10.74
C ALA A 136 2.34 -5.35 9.63
N MET A 137 2.19 -6.44 8.84
CA MET A 137 3.12 -6.74 7.76
C MET A 137 3.07 -5.70 6.63
N SER A 138 1.88 -5.16 6.32
CA SER A 138 1.75 -4.08 5.33
C SER A 138 2.60 -2.87 5.73
N LEU A 139 2.58 -2.47 6.99
CA LEU A 139 3.37 -1.36 7.50
C LEU A 139 4.87 -1.68 7.52
N LEU A 140 5.26 -2.93 7.76
CA LEU A 140 6.66 -3.34 7.63
C LEU A 140 7.15 -3.21 6.18
N TYR A 141 6.34 -3.58 5.20
CA TYR A 141 6.66 -3.34 3.80
C TYR A 141 6.66 -1.86 3.41
N LEU A 142 5.81 -1.03 4.05
CA LEU A 142 5.89 0.42 3.91
C LEU A 142 7.24 0.96 4.42
N LEU A 143 7.75 0.47 5.55
CA LEU A 143 9.08 0.85 6.05
C LEU A 143 10.19 0.50 5.05
N VAL A 144 10.13 -0.71 4.45
CA VAL A 144 11.05 -1.11 3.37
C VAL A 144 10.90 -0.18 2.17
N GLY A 145 9.66 0.13 1.77
CA GLY A 145 9.37 1.07 0.69
C GLY A 145 9.98 2.45 0.95
N VAL A 146 9.81 3.02 2.15
CA VAL A 146 10.39 4.32 2.53
C VAL A 146 11.91 4.29 2.52
N LEU A 147 12.53 3.20 3.00
CA LEU A 147 13.99 3.03 2.98
C LEU A 147 14.54 3.05 1.54
N ILE A 148 14.00 2.20 0.66
CA ILE A 148 14.44 2.14 -0.75
C ILE A 148 14.11 3.47 -1.45
N GLY A 149 12.93 4.03 -1.18
CA GLY A 149 12.44 5.27 -1.78
C GLY A 149 13.33 6.47 -1.44
N THR A 150 13.75 6.59 -0.19
CA THR A 150 14.74 7.58 0.24
C THR A 150 16.08 7.30 -0.43
N GLY A 151 16.52 6.04 -0.40
CA GLY A 151 17.78 5.56 -0.96
C GLY A 151 17.97 5.82 -2.45
N LEU A 152 16.88 5.80 -3.23
CA LEU A 152 16.87 6.11 -4.67
C LEU A 152 17.47 7.49 -4.99
N TRP A 153 17.23 8.48 -4.13
CA TRP A 153 17.66 9.86 -4.34
C TRP A 153 19.05 10.17 -3.79
N VAL A 154 19.57 9.32 -2.91
CA VAL A 154 20.82 9.56 -2.17
C VAL A 154 21.90 8.52 -2.47
N GLY A 155 21.63 7.62 -3.43
CA GLY A 155 22.61 6.64 -3.91
C GLY A 155 22.81 5.42 -3.02
N TRP A 156 21.81 5.05 -2.20
CA TRP A 156 21.93 3.87 -1.33
C TRP A 156 21.87 2.53 -2.07
N SER A 157 21.52 2.52 -3.35
CA SER A 157 21.45 1.29 -4.15
C SER A 157 22.78 0.53 -4.16
N ALA A 158 23.92 1.23 -4.25
CA ALA A 158 25.24 0.61 -4.22
C ALA A 158 25.57 -0.04 -2.86
N PRO A 159 25.53 0.68 -1.72
CA PRO A 159 25.83 0.09 -0.42
C PRO A 159 24.79 -0.95 0.05
N LEU A 160 23.55 -0.90 -0.45
CA LEU A 160 22.50 -1.89 -0.16
C LEU A 160 22.42 -3.01 -1.21
N HIS A 161 23.29 -3.00 -2.21
CA HIS A 161 23.32 -3.95 -3.33
C HIS A 161 21.96 -4.15 -4.02
N ILE A 162 21.24 -3.05 -4.27
CA ILE A 162 19.94 -3.05 -4.95
C ILE A 162 20.18 -2.88 -6.46
N GLY A 163 19.92 -3.94 -7.23
CA GLY A 163 20.11 -3.92 -8.69
C GLY A 163 19.14 -3.02 -9.43
N VAL A 164 17.83 -3.14 -9.16
CA VAL A 164 16.76 -2.35 -9.79
C VAL A 164 15.96 -1.62 -8.71
N PRO A 165 16.49 -0.54 -8.12
CA PRO A 165 15.96 0.05 -6.90
C PRO A 165 14.56 0.66 -7.07
N LYS A 166 14.25 1.19 -8.25
CA LYS A 166 12.93 1.79 -8.53
C LYS A 166 11.84 0.72 -8.52
N GLU A 167 12.10 -0.43 -9.14
CA GLU A 167 11.18 -1.56 -9.17
C GLU A 167 11.03 -2.18 -7.78
N ALA A 168 12.13 -2.39 -7.05
CA ALA A 168 12.09 -2.90 -5.67
C ALA A 168 11.26 -1.98 -4.74
N HIS A 169 11.39 -0.67 -4.88
CA HIS A 169 10.57 0.31 -4.15
C HIS A 169 9.08 0.20 -4.51
N ILE A 170 8.74 0.15 -5.80
CA ILE A 170 7.34 0.02 -6.26
C ILE A 170 6.76 -1.30 -5.75
N HIS A 171 7.54 -2.38 -5.75
CA HIS A 171 7.09 -3.69 -5.30
C HIS A 171 6.85 -3.73 -3.80
N ALA A 172 7.73 -3.13 -3.00
CA ALA A 172 7.53 -3.03 -1.55
C ALA A 172 6.24 -2.27 -1.22
N ASN A 173 5.93 -1.19 -1.94
CA ASN A 173 4.74 -0.40 -1.69
C ASN A 173 3.45 -1.01 -2.26
N SER A 174 3.51 -1.62 -3.45
CA SER A 174 2.31 -2.15 -4.13
C SER A 174 1.97 -3.56 -3.68
N TRP A 175 2.94 -4.48 -3.79
CA TRP A 175 2.76 -5.90 -3.44
C TRP A 175 2.95 -6.17 -1.95
N GLY A 176 3.75 -5.34 -1.27
CA GLY A 176 3.94 -5.46 0.17
C GLY A 176 2.89 -4.67 0.94
N PHE A 177 2.95 -3.35 0.88
CA PHE A 177 2.07 -2.48 1.66
C PHE A 177 0.61 -2.51 1.20
N ALA A 178 0.31 -2.02 0.01
CA ALA A 178 -1.06 -1.80 -0.43
C ALA A 178 -1.88 -3.09 -0.51
N SER A 179 -1.35 -4.15 -1.14
CA SER A 179 -2.11 -5.40 -1.29
C SER A 179 -2.38 -6.10 0.05
N LEU A 180 -1.41 -6.17 0.97
CA LEU A 180 -1.63 -6.76 2.29
C LEU A 180 -2.62 -5.92 3.11
N LEU A 181 -2.50 -4.58 3.06
CA LEU A 181 -3.44 -3.68 3.72
C LEU A 181 -4.89 -3.96 3.25
N PHE A 182 -5.10 -4.00 1.94
CA PHE A 182 -6.42 -4.26 1.36
C PHE A 182 -6.92 -5.69 1.59
N ALA A 183 -6.04 -6.70 1.58
CA ALA A 183 -6.43 -8.05 1.96
C ALA A 183 -6.95 -8.12 3.40
N GLY A 184 -6.25 -7.47 4.34
CA GLY A 184 -6.72 -7.33 5.73
C GLY A 184 -8.08 -6.65 5.81
N LEU A 185 -8.25 -5.54 5.08
CA LEU A 185 -9.51 -4.79 5.04
C LEU A 185 -10.65 -5.63 4.48
N ILE A 186 -10.42 -6.41 3.42
CA ILE A 186 -11.43 -7.31 2.85
C ILE A 186 -11.82 -8.37 3.87
N ILE A 187 -10.87 -8.96 4.59
CA ILE A 187 -11.15 -9.96 5.62
C ILE A 187 -12.07 -9.39 6.72
N ASP A 188 -11.81 -8.17 7.17
CA ASP A 188 -12.64 -7.51 8.19
C ASP A 188 -13.99 -7.07 7.64
N LEU A 189 -14.02 -6.34 6.53
CA LEU A 189 -15.27 -5.85 5.91
C LEU A 189 -16.20 -6.99 5.51
N ALA A 190 -15.64 -8.10 4.98
CA ALA A 190 -16.41 -9.28 4.66
C ALA A 190 -17.11 -9.86 5.89
N ALA A 191 -16.38 -9.96 7.00
CA ALA A 191 -16.91 -10.49 8.25
C ALA A 191 -17.97 -9.56 8.85
N ASP A 192 -17.76 -8.26 8.79
CA ASP A 192 -18.71 -7.26 9.30
C ASP A 192 -19.99 -7.21 8.47
N LEU A 193 -19.88 -7.26 7.13
CA LEU A 193 -21.03 -7.19 6.22
C LEU A 193 -21.93 -8.43 6.26
N THR A 194 -21.36 -9.59 6.58
CA THR A 194 -22.08 -10.88 6.53
C THR A 194 -22.23 -11.55 7.89
N HIS A 195 -21.70 -10.92 8.95
CA HIS A 195 -21.61 -11.44 10.31
C HIS A 195 -20.99 -12.84 10.38
N SER A 196 -20.17 -13.21 9.40
CA SER A 196 -19.60 -14.54 9.22
C SER A 196 -18.14 -14.44 8.79
N PRO A 197 -17.21 -15.25 9.34
CA PRO A 197 -15.81 -15.18 8.94
C PRO A 197 -15.66 -15.52 7.45
N LEU A 198 -14.80 -14.78 6.75
CA LEU A 198 -14.53 -15.00 5.32
C LEU A 198 -14.08 -16.43 5.02
N ALA A 199 -13.24 -16.99 5.91
CA ALA A 199 -12.77 -18.37 5.84
C ALA A 199 -12.28 -18.85 7.22
N SER A 200 -11.87 -20.13 7.29
CA SER A 200 -11.23 -20.68 8.50
C SER A 200 -9.92 -19.96 8.81
N ARG A 201 -9.52 -19.94 10.09
CA ARG A 201 -8.25 -19.31 10.52
C ARG A 201 -7.04 -19.88 9.78
N ARG A 202 -7.00 -21.21 9.59
CA ARG A 202 -5.94 -21.88 8.82
C ARG A 202 -5.86 -21.38 7.38
N THR A 203 -7.00 -21.13 6.73
CA THR A 203 -7.05 -20.58 5.36
C THR A 203 -6.52 -19.15 5.34
N ILE A 204 -6.93 -18.31 6.29
CA ILE A 204 -6.42 -16.93 6.42
C ILE A 204 -4.93 -16.91 6.75
N ASP A 205 -4.42 -17.89 7.50
CA ASP A 205 -2.99 -18.11 7.77
C ASP A 205 -2.21 -18.49 6.50
N ALA A 206 -2.73 -19.41 5.70
CA ALA A 206 -2.13 -19.76 4.42
C ALA A 206 -2.08 -18.57 3.44
N ILE A 207 -3.19 -17.83 3.31
CA ILE A 207 -3.26 -16.63 2.46
C ILE A 207 -2.25 -15.58 2.91
N PHE A 208 -2.19 -15.31 4.21
CA PHE A 208 -1.24 -14.35 4.77
C PHE A 208 0.20 -14.68 4.41
N TRP A 209 0.62 -15.93 4.64
CA TRP A 209 2.00 -16.34 4.36
C TRP A 209 2.29 -16.35 2.87
N ALA A 210 1.37 -16.83 2.04
CA ALA A 210 1.52 -16.81 0.59
C ALA A 210 1.65 -15.38 0.05
N MET A 211 0.82 -14.43 0.52
CA MET A 211 0.96 -13.02 0.13
C MET A 211 2.27 -12.42 0.66
N THR A 212 2.62 -12.65 1.92
CA THR A 212 3.81 -12.07 2.56
C THR A 212 5.10 -12.57 1.92
N LEU A 213 5.24 -13.88 1.73
CA LEU A 213 6.41 -14.48 1.07
C LEU A 213 6.40 -14.18 -0.43
N GLY A 214 5.23 -14.11 -1.04
CA GLY A 214 5.07 -13.67 -2.42
C GLY A 214 5.59 -12.26 -2.65
N ALA A 215 5.20 -11.31 -1.77
CA ALA A 215 5.69 -9.94 -1.78
C ALA A 215 7.21 -9.89 -1.53
N LEU A 216 7.74 -10.72 -0.64
CA LEU A 216 9.18 -10.80 -0.39
C LEU A 216 9.94 -11.19 -1.66
N GLY A 217 9.48 -12.24 -2.36
CA GLY A 217 10.08 -12.66 -3.63
C GLY A 217 10.01 -11.56 -4.69
N LEU A 218 8.87 -10.86 -4.76
CA LEU A 218 8.68 -9.72 -5.68
C LEU A 218 9.55 -8.52 -5.34
N VAL A 219 9.84 -8.23 -4.07
CA VAL A 219 10.82 -7.19 -3.70
C VAL A 219 12.25 -7.66 -3.94
N ALA A 220 12.56 -8.90 -3.57
CA ALA A 220 13.90 -9.48 -3.68
C ALA A 220 14.36 -9.65 -5.13
N GLY A 221 13.45 -9.97 -6.06
CA GLY A 221 13.76 -10.08 -7.49
C GLY A 221 14.51 -8.88 -8.07
N PRO A 222 13.90 -7.68 -8.14
CA PRO A 222 14.56 -6.46 -8.56
C PRO A 222 15.70 -6.03 -7.62
N TRP A 223 15.61 -6.32 -6.32
CA TRP A 223 16.73 -6.09 -5.40
C TRP A 223 17.98 -6.85 -5.86
N LEU A 224 17.83 -8.09 -6.29
CA LEU A 224 18.89 -8.97 -6.80
C LEU A 224 19.13 -8.81 -8.31
N GLY A 225 18.77 -7.66 -8.90
CA GLY A 225 19.04 -7.35 -10.31
C GLY A 225 18.07 -8.00 -11.31
N GLY A 226 16.80 -8.14 -10.94
CA GLY A 226 15.78 -8.74 -11.81
C GLY A 226 15.77 -10.28 -11.76
N ASN A 227 16.18 -10.86 -10.64
CA ASN A 227 16.32 -12.30 -10.48
C ASN A 227 14.97 -13.04 -10.60
N LEU A 228 14.78 -13.74 -11.72
CA LEU A 228 13.54 -14.48 -12.01
C LEU A 228 13.25 -15.63 -11.03
N LEU A 229 14.28 -16.22 -10.41
CA LEU A 229 14.09 -17.28 -9.40
C LEU A 229 13.46 -16.75 -8.11
N ALA A 230 13.59 -15.44 -7.83
CA ALA A 230 12.86 -14.78 -6.75
C ALA A 230 11.52 -14.21 -7.25
N THR A 231 11.52 -13.51 -8.39
CA THR A 231 10.34 -12.82 -8.91
C THR A 231 9.20 -13.78 -9.28
N VAL A 232 9.49 -14.86 -10.01
CA VAL A 232 8.44 -15.74 -10.55
C VAL A 232 7.71 -16.51 -9.43
N PRO A 233 8.40 -17.20 -8.50
CA PRO A 233 7.71 -17.82 -7.36
C PRO A 233 6.98 -16.78 -6.49
N GLY A 234 7.58 -15.60 -6.30
CA GLY A 234 6.98 -14.49 -5.58
C GLY A 234 5.62 -14.09 -6.19
N LEU A 235 5.61 -13.89 -7.50
CA LEU A 235 4.42 -13.57 -8.29
C LEU A 235 3.35 -14.66 -8.17
N VAL A 236 3.72 -15.92 -8.39
CA VAL A 236 2.79 -17.06 -8.33
C VAL A 236 2.13 -17.15 -6.95
N LEU A 237 2.92 -17.08 -5.87
CA LEU A 237 2.41 -17.13 -4.50
C LEU A 237 1.45 -15.96 -4.21
N HIS A 238 1.86 -14.73 -4.55
CA HIS A 238 1.09 -13.54 -4.23
C HIS A 238 -0.24 -13.50 -5.00
N ILE A 239 -0.22 -13.86 -6.28
CA ILE A 239 -1.41 -13.87 -7.13
C ILE A 239 -2.35 -15.00 -6.77
N ALA A 240 -1.84 -16.21 -6.51
CA ALA A 240 -2.69 -17.32 -6.05
C ALA A 240 -3.43 -16.96 -4.77
N ALA A 241 -2.75 -16.33 -3.81
CA ALA A 241 -3.36 -15.88 -2.56
C ALA A 241 -4.38 -14.75 -2.76
N THR A 242 -4.07 -13.78 -3.64
CA THR A 242 -4.99 -12.70 -4.02
C THR A 242 -6.27 -13.26 -4.65
N VAL A 243 -6.14 -14.19 -5.60
CA VAL A 243 -7.28 -14.87 -6.23
C VAL A 243 -8.08 -15.63 -5.19
N ALA A 244 -7.42 -16.31 -4.24
CA ALA A 244 -8.12 -16.99 -3.15
C ALA A 244 -8.98 -16.02 -2.31
N VAL A 245 -8.45 -14.84 -1.93
CA VAL A 245 -9.22 -13.80 -1.23
C VAL A 245 -10.44 -13.37 -2.03
N VAL A 246 -10.28 -13.04 -3.31
CA VAL A 246 -11.39 -12.60 -4.18
C VAL A 246 -12.44 -13.70 -4.33
N VAL A 247 -12.02 -14.95 -4.58
CA VAL A 247 -12.94 -16.08 -4.75
C VAL A 247 -13.73 -16.33 -3.46
N LEU A 248 -13.08 -16.28 -2.29
CA LEU A 248 -13.77 -16.43 -1.01
C LEU A 248 -14.77 -15.30 -0.78
N LEU A 249 -14.38 -14.05 -1.06
CA LEU A 249 -15.25 -12.88 -0.93
C LEU A 249 -16.48 -13.01 -1.83
N VAL A 250 -16.28 -13.30 -3.12
CA VAL A 250 -17.38 -13.45 -4.09
C VAL A 250 -18.31 -14.59 -3.70
N ARG A 251 -17.77 -15.74 -3.27
CA ARG A 251 -18.58 -16.87 -2.80
C ARG A 251 -19.44 -16.49 -1.60
N MET A 252 -18.86 -15.77 -0.64
CA MET A 252 -19.57 -15.31 0.55
C MET A 252 -20.68 -14.31 0.19
N LEU A 253 -20.38 -13.30 -0.62
CA LEU A 253 -21.36 -12.31 -1.08
C LEU A 253 -22.49 -12.94 -1.91
N ARG A 254 -22.20 -13.94 -2.74
CA ARG A 254 -23.23 -14.69 -3.49
C ARG A 254 -24.16 -15.48 -2.58
N ARG A 255 -23.62 -16.14 -1.54
CA ARG A 255 -24.44 -16.90 -0.57
C ARG A 255 -25.41 -16.01 0.21
N GLN A 256 -25.06 -14.75 0.38
CA GLN A 256 -25.85 -13.73 1.07
C GLN A 256 -26.70 -12.88 0.12
N ASP A 257 -26.82 -13.27 -1.16
CA ASP A 257 -27.52 -12.53 -2.22
C ASP A 257 -27.17 -11.03 -2.30
N SER A 258 -25.92 -10.69 -1.94
CA SER A 258 -25.51 -9.29 -1.73
C SER A 258 -25.24 -8.54 -3.04
N PHE A 259 -25.14 -9.25 -4.17
CA PHE A 259 -24.87 -8.68 -5.50
C PHE A 259 -26.04 -7.88 -6.09
N ALA A 260 -27.21 -7.89 -5.45
CA ALA A 260 -28.28 -6.94 -5.73
C ALA A 260 -27.89 -5.49 -5.38
N ARG A 261 -26.84 -5.27 -4.57
CA ARG A 261 -26.38 -3.94 -4.14
C ARG A 261 -25.06 -3.56 -4.80
N ALA A 262 -24.94 -2.28 -5.16
CA ALA A 262 -23.72 -1.72 -5.75
C ALA A 262 -22.48 -1.91 -4.85
N GLY A 263 -22.64 -1.93 -3.53
CA GLY A 263 -21.53 -2.13 -2.58
C GLY A 263 -20.80 -3.47 -2.77
N ALA A 264 -21.52 -4.56 -3.05
CA ALA A 264 -20.92 -5.88 -3.28
C ALA A 264 -20.09 -5.91 -4.58
N TRP A 265 -20.56 -5.20 -5.61
CA TRP A 265 -19.82 -5.00 -6.86
C TRP A 265 -18.56 -4.17 -6.64
N HIS A 266 -18.68 -3.03 -5.97
CA HIS A 266 -17.53 -2.19 -5.64
C HIS A 266 -16.48 -2.97 -4.86
N LEU A 267 -16.87 -3.67 -3.78
CA LEU A 267 -15.93 -4.44 -2.98
C LEU A 267 -15.22 -5.53 -3.80
N SER A 268 -15.97 -6.30 -4.60
CA SER A 268 -15.41 -7.40 -5.40
C SER A 268 -14.48 -6.91 -6.51
N LEU A 269 -14.82 -5.81 -7.18
CA LEU A 269 -14.03 -5.26 -8.30
C LEU A 269 -12.87 -4.39 -7.83
N SER A 270 -12.99 -3.73 -6.68
CA SER A 270 -11.96 -2.85 -6.12
C SER A 270 -10.66 -3.55 -5.72
N TYR A 271 -10.62 -4.88 -5.71
CA TYR A 271 -9.41 -5.64 -5.45
C TYR A 271 -8.84 -6.32 -6.71
N VAL A 272 -9.56 -6.24 -7.84
CA VAL A 272 -9.13 -6.84 -9.12
C VAL A 272 -8.01 -6.02 -9.77
N TRP A 273 -7.86 -4.73 -9.45
CA TRP A 273 -6.83 -3.87 -10.04
C TRP A 273 -5.41 -4.42 -9.85
N ILE A 274 -5.14 -5.15 -8.77
CA ILE A 274 -3.82 -5.73 -8.48
C ILE A 274 -3.43 -6.81 -9.50
N LEU A 275 -4.40 -7.33 -10.27
CA LEU A 275 -4.15 -8.26 -11.37
C LEU A 275 -3.73 -7.53 -12.65
N LEU A 276 -4.01 -6.23 -12.78
CA LEU A 276 -3.69 -5.45 -13.97
C LEU A 276 -2.18 -5.41 -14.27
N PRO A 277 -1.28 -5.13 -13.29
CA PRO A 277 0.17 -5.19 -13.54
C PRO A 277 0.64 -6.55 -14.04
N VAL A 278 0.04 -7.65 -13.58
CA VAL A 278 0.38 -9.01 -14.03
C VAL A 278 0.01 -9.24 -15.49
N LEU A 279 -1.13 -8.70 -15.91
CA LEU A 279 -1.56 -8.79 -17.31
C LEU A 279 -0.64 -7.98 -18.22
N VAL A 280 -0.10 -6.85 -17.74
CA VAL A 280 0.78 -5.96 -18.50
C VAL A 280 2.24 -6.44 -18.49
N ALA A 281 2.70 -7.11 -17.42
CA ALA A 281 4.09 -7.51 -17.24
C ALA A 281 4.68 -8.34 -18.40
N PRO A 282 3.99 -9.33 -18.99
CA PRO A 282 4.51 -10.04 -20.18
C PRO A 282 4.79 -9.10 -21.36
N PHE A 283 3.93 -8.10 -21.58
CA PHE A 283 4.12 -7.15 -22.67
C PHE A 283 5.32 -6.22 -22.43
N ILE A 284 5.56 -5.83 -21.18
CA ILE A 284 6.75 -5.09 -20.77
C ILE A 284 8.01 -5.95 -20.99
N LEU A 285 8.01 -7.19 -20.49
CA LEU A 285 9.15 -8.11 -20.60
C LEU A 285 9.47 -8.50 -22.06
N LEU A 286 8.45 -8.53 -22.93
CA LEU A 286 8.61 -8.81 -24.35
C LEU A 286 8.95 -7.55 -25.18
N GLY A 287 9.13 -6.38 -24.55
CA GLY A 287 9.50 -5.15 -25.24
C GLY A 287 8.43 -4.67 -26.23
N VAL A 288 7.15 -4.93 -25.95
CA VAL A 288 6.06 -4.62 -26.88
C VAL A 288 5.94 -3.10 -27.04
N ALA A 289 6.13 -2.63 -28.27
CA ALA A 289 6.12 -1.20 -28.60
C ALA A 289 4.81 -0.52 -28.16
N GLY A 290 4.93 0.68 -27.58
CA GLY A 290 3.78 1.48 -27.13
C GLY A 290 3.25 1.12 -25.74
N ILE A 291 3.83 0.13 -25.06
CA ILE A 291 3.53 -0.17 -23.65
C ILE A 291 4.46 0.65 -22.73
N PRO A 292 3.93 1.55 -21.88
CA PRO A 292 4.76 2.33 -20.97
C PRO A 292 5.61 1.43 -20.06
N GLY A 293 6.93 1.63 -20.05
CA GLY A 293 7.88 0.84 -19.26
C GLY A 293 8.51 -0.33 -20.00
N ALA A 294 8.09 -0.64 -21.24
CA ALA A 294 8.76 -1.60 -22.12
C ALA A 294 10.05 -1.07 -22.74
N ASP A 295 10.32 0.22 -22.56
CA ASP A 295 11.46 1.01 -23.02
C ASP A 295 12.57 1.20 -21.96
N VAL A 296 12.42 0.56 -20.79
CA VAL A 296 13.34 0.64 -19.64
C VAL A 296 14.26 -0.56 -19.57
#